data_AF-A0A818P5I3-F1
#
_entry.id   AF-A0A818P5I3-F1
#
_cell.length_a   1.000
_cell.length_b   1.000
_cell.length_c   1.000
_cell.angle_alpha   90.00
_cell.angle_beta   90.00
_cell.angle_gamma   90.00
#
_symmetry.space_group_name_H-M   'P 1'
#
loop_
_entity.id
_entity.type
_entity.pdbx_description
1 polymer ?
#
loop_
_entity_poly.entity_id
_entity_poly.type
_entity_poly.pdbx_seq_one_letter_code
_entity_poly.pdbx_strand_id
1 'polypeptide(L)'
;SDPLDLGEALWITHWYPDEQWAKTITSKSLQALEELWQHGDFQESLNRRLAFREFGTTIGIQVNDKAGEIWKDRINEIHNLWLPHLYKRDKDISPVMFCTSLRPGVVSRHYLT
;
A
#
# COMPACT_ATOMS: atom_id res chain seq x y z
N SER A 1 12.95 -3.56 4.50
CA SER A 1 11.66 -4.10 4.95
C SER A 1 10.80 -4.38 3.74
N ASP A 2 9.84 -5.29 3.84
CA ASP A 2 8.96 -5.57 2.72
C ASP A 2 7.82 -4.55 2.61
N PRO A 3 7.53 -3.98 1.42
CA PRO A 3 6.48 -2.98 1.29
C PRO A 3 5.07 -3.50 1.62
N LEU A 4 4.76 -4.80 1.42
CA LEU A 4 3.45 -5.35 1.79
C LEU A 4 3.28 -5.35 3.31
N ASP A 5 4.27 -5.82 4.06
CA ASP A 5 4.21 -5.87 5.53
C ASP A 5 3.97 -4.47 6.11
N LEU A 6 4.56 -3.43 5.51
CA LEU A 6 4.34 -2.04 5.90
C LEU A 6 2.92 -1.58 5.57
N GLY A 7 2.37 -1.98 4.42
CA GLY A 7 0.98 -1.75 4.04
C GLY A 7 -0.01 -2.41 5.00
N GLU A 8 0.22 -3.67 5.33
CA GLU A 8 -0.59 -4.43 6.29
C GLU A 8 -0.53 -3.79 7.68
N ALA A 9 0.66 -3.34 8.11
CA ALA A 9 0.80 -2.60 9.36
C ALA A 9 -0.02 -1.31 9.34
N LEU A 10 0.04 -0.52 8.27
CA LEU A 10 -0.76 0.71 8.13
C LEU A 10 -2.26 0.44 8.09
N TRP A 11 -2.67 -0.65 7.44
CA TRP A 11 -4.05 -1.10 7.46
C TRP A 11 -4.45 -1.54 8.87
N ILE A 12 -3.66 -2.29 9.63
CA ILE A 12 -4.04 -2.68 10.99
C ILE A 12 -4.15 -1.45 11.91
N THR A 13 -3.19 -0.54 11.85
CA THR A 13 -3.15 0.61 12.76
C THR A 13 -4.26 1.62 12.50
N HIS A 14 -4.79 1.73 11.27
CA HIS A 14 -5.90 2.64 10.98
C HIS A 14 -7.19 2.29 11.74
N TRP A 15 -7.36 1.02 12.17
CA TRP A 15 -8.50 0.61 12.99
C TRP A 15 -8.45 1.18 14.42
N TYR A 16 -7.25 1.53 14.89
CA TYR A 16 -6.98 1.94 16.27
C TYR A 16 -6.25 3.30 16.32
N PRO A 17 -6.80 4.36 15.70
CA PRO A 17 -6.07 5.61 15.48
C PRO A 17 -5.66 6.32 16.78
N ASP A 18 -6.35 6.05 17.88
CA ASP A 18 -6.12 6.69 19.18
C ASP A 18 -5.06 5.97 20.04
N GLU A 19 -4.80 4.70 19.75
CA GLU A 19 -3.88 3.85 20.50
C GLU A 19 -2.41 4.26 20.31
N GLN A 20 -1.65 4.31 21.40
CA GLN A 20 -0.25 4.76 21.35
C GLN A 20 0.65 3.81 20.53
N TRP A 21 0.39 2.50 20.61
CA TRP A 21 1.11 1.51 19.83
C TRP A 21 0.84 1.70 18.33
N ALA A 22 -0.42 1.99 17.95
CA ALA A 22 -0.83 2.14 16.57
C ALA A 22 -0.26 3.41 15.95
N LYS A 23 -0.22 4.52 16.69
CA LYS A 23 0.47 5.76 16.30
C LYS A 23 1.96 5.50 16.05
N THR A 24 2.62 4.77 16.95
CA THR A 24 4.05 4.46 16.84
C THR A 24 4.35 3.59 15.62
N ILE A 25 3.56 2.54 15.37
CA ILE A 25 3.73 1.67 14.21
C ILE A 25 3.44 2.45 12.92
N THR A 26 2.37 3.25 12.88
CA THR A 26 2.03 4.09 11.71
C THR A 26 3.19 4.99 11.30
N SER A 27 3.76 5.76 12.23
CA SER A 27 4.88 6.66 11.94
C SER A 27 6.10 5.90 11.43
N LYS A 28 6.45 4.77 12.05
CA LYS A 28 7.59 3.95 11.63
C LYS A 28 7.36 3.30 10.26
N SER A 29 6.15 2.84 9.98
CA SER A 29 5.83 2.23 8.68
C SER A 29 5.85 3.25 7.56
N LEU A 30 5.32 4.45 7.77
CA LEU A 30 5.40 5.55 6.80
C LEU A 30 6.85 5.98 6.54
N GLN A 31 7.67 6.09 7.59
CA GLN A 31 9.09 6.38 7.45
C GLN A 31 9.81 5.29 6.63
N ALA A 32 9.60 4.02 6.97
CA ALA A 32 10.21 2.91 6.25
C ALA A 32 9.76 2.84 4.78
N LEU A 33 8.50 3.17 4.48
CA LEU A 33 8.02 3.27 3.10
C LEU A 33 8.69 4.41 2.33
N GLU A 34 8.94 5.56 2.98
CA GLU A 34 9.68 6.65 2.38
C GLU A 34 11.12 6.24 2.06
N GLU A 35 11.79 5.53 2.98
CA GLU A 35 13.13 4.99 2.77
C GLU A 35 13.17 4.01 1.58
N LEU A 36 12.21 3.09 1.47
CA LEU A 36 12.09 2.18 0.31
C LEU A 36 11.88 2.94 -1.01
N TRP A 37 11.06 3.99 -0.98
CA TRP A 37 10.86 4.84 -2.16
C TRP A 37 12.15 5.54 -2.57
N GLN A 38 12.86 6.15 -1.62
CA GLN A 38 14.09 6.88 -1.88
C GLN A 38 15.26 5.99 -2.33
N HIS A 39 15.31 4.75 -1.86
CA HIS A 39 16.31 3.77 -2.27
C HIS A 39 16.03 3.15 -3.65
N GLY A 40 14.86 3.40 -4.23
CA GLY A 40 14.52 2.90 -5.56
C GLY A 40 13.93 1.50 -5.58
N ASP A 41 13.47 0.97 -4.44
CA ASP A 41 12.87 -0.37 -4.37
C ASP A 41 11.63 -0.50 -5.29
N PHE A 42 10.91 0.61 -5.52
CA PHE A 42 9.76 0.70 -6.44
C PHE A 42 10.17 1.01 -7.90
N GLN A 43 11.47 1.08 -8.19
CA GLN A 43 12.06 1.28 -9.53
C GLN A 43 12.89 0.07 -9.97
N GLU A 44 13.06 -0.91 -9.08
CA GLU A 44 13.61 -2.22 -9.38
C GLU A 44 12.84 -2.93 -10.52
N SER A 45 13.50 -3.90 -11.16
CA SER A 45 12.90 -4.69 -12.22
C SER A 45 11.59 -5.37 -11.77
N LEU A 46 10.54 -5.30 -12.59
CA LEU A 46 9.24 -5.94 -12.32
C LEU A 46 9.36 -7.45 -12.06
N ASN A 47 10.41 -8.11 -12.56
CA ASN A 47 10.66 -9.52 -12.31
C ASN A 47 11.05 -9.82 -10.85
N ARG A 48 11.60 -8.82 -10.13
CA ARG A 48 11.98 -8.90 -8.71
C ARG A 48 10.90 -8.40 -7.75
N ARG A 49 9.85 -7.79 -8.28
CA ARG A 49 8.75 -7.17 -7.52
C ARG A 49 7.47 -7.96 -7.72
N LEU A 50 6.45 -7.77 -6.89
CA LEU A 50 5.16 -8.48 -6.97
C LEU A 50 4.01 -7.46 -6.93
N ALA A 51 3.18 -7.45 -7.98
CA ALA A 51 2.11 -6.47 -8.15
C ALA A 51 1.13 -6.45 -6.97
N PHE A 52 0.65 -7.62 -6.56
CA PHE A 52 -0.28 -7.75 -5.44
C PHE A 52 0.27 -7.19 -4.12
N ARG A 53 1.60 -7.27 -3.92
CA ARG A 53 2.26 -6.74 -2.72
C ARG A 53 2.24 -5.23 -2.71
N GLU A 54 2.58 -4.62 -3.85
CA GLU A 54 2.53 -3.16 -3.98
C GLU A 54 1.11 -2.62 -3.94
N PHE A 55 0.12 -3.33 -4.49
CA PHE A 55 -1.28 -2.95 -4.30
C PHE A 55 -1.72 -3.08 -2.84
N GLY A 56 -1.27 -4.10 -2.11
CA GLY A 56 -1.48 -4.20 -0.67
C GLY A 56 -0.87 -3.01 0.10
N THR A 57 0.32 -2.60 -0.29
CA THR A 57 0.96 -1.37 0.21
C THR A 57 0.11 -0.14 -0.04
N THR A 58 -0.37 0.07 -1.28
CA THR A 58 -1.20 1.24 -1.59
C THR A 58 -2.54 1.22 -0.86
N ILE A 59 -3.14 0.05 -0.62
CA ILE A 59 -4.36 -0.07 0.19
C ILE A 59 -4.10 0.47 1.62
N GLY A 60 -3.05 -0.01 2.28
CA GLY A 60 -2.70 0.39 3.64
C GLY A 60 -2.39 1.88 3.77
N ILE A 61 -1.68 2.45 2.79
CA ILE A 61 -1.40 3.88 2.70
C ILE A 61 -2.71 4.68 2.58
N GLN A 62 -3.61 4.27 1.68
CA GLN A 62 -4.81 5.04 1.37
C GLN A 62 -5.86 5.07 2.48
N VAL A 63 -5.91 4.05 3.35
CA VAL A 63 -6.84 4.03 4.49
C VAL A 63 -6.30 4.73 5.73
N ASN A 64 -5.07 5.23 5.68
CA ASN A 64 -4.40 5.83 6.81
C ASN A 64 -4.24 7.34 6.60
N ASP A 65 -5.02 8.16 7.33
CA ASP A 65 -5.04 9.62 7.18
C ASP A 65 -3.68 10.31 7.46
N LYS A 66 -2.73 9.61 8.08
CA LYS A 66 -1.37 10.11 8.30
C LYS A 66 -0.47 9.93 7.08
N ALA A 67 -0.87 9.12 6.11
CA ALA A 67 -0.21 9.08 4.82
C ALA A 67 -0.40 10.44 4.14
N GLY A 68 0.70 11.19 3.99
CA GLY A 68 0.65 12.51 3.38
C GLY A 68 0.25 12.46 1.90
N GLU A 69 -0.17 13.62 1.39
CA GLU A 69 -0.58 13.83 -0.02
C GLU A 69 0.47 13.38 -1.04
N ILE A 70 1.76 13.38 -0.66
CA ILE A 70 2.88 12.93 -1.49
C ILE A 70 2.70 11.51 -2.04
N TRP A 71 1.98 10.64 -1.33
CA TRP A 71 1.75 9.27 -1.78
C TRP A 71 0.71 9.14 -2.89
N LYS A 72 -0.16 10.14 -3.11
CA LYS A 72 -1.20 10.07 -4.14
C LYS A 72 -0.61 9.88 -5.54
N ASP A 73 0.41 10.67 -5.87
CA ASP A 73 1.08 10.57 -7.17
C ASP A 73 1.84 9.25 -7.31
N ARG A 74 2.48 8.80 -6.23
CA ARG A 74 3.22 7.51 -6.19
C ARG A 74 2.29 6.30 -6.35
N ILE A 75 1.11 6.34 -5.73
CA ILE A 75 0.08 5.31 -5.89
C ILE A 75 -0.37 5.25 -7.35
N ASN A 76 -0.61 6.40 -7.98
CA ASN A 76 -0.96 6.47 -9.39
C ASN A 76 0.16 5.92 -10.29
N GLU A 77 1.42 6.23 -9.96
CA GLU A 77 2.59 5.68 -10.66
C GLU A 77 2.62 4.14 -10.58
N ILE A 78 2.48 3.58 -9.37
CA ILE A 78 2.43 2.13 -9.14
C ILE A 78 1.26 1.48 -9.90
N HIS A 79 0.06 2.07 -9.82
CA HIS A 79 -1.13 1.56 -10.51
C HIS A 79 -0.93 1.55 -12.03
N ASN A 80 -0.44 2.65 -12.61
CA ASN A 80 -0.20 2.76 -14.05
C ASN A 80 0.90 1.81 -14.53
N LEU A 81 1.95 1.63 -13.71
CA LEU A 81 3.05 0.70 -13.99
C LEU A 81 2.55 -0.75 -14.10
N TRP A 82 1.73 -1.19 -13.15
CA TRP A 82 1.29 -2.59 -13.09
C TRP A 82 0.09 -2.92 -13.97
N LEU A 83 -0.76 -1.96 -14.32
CA LEU A 83 -1.97 -2.16 -15.12
C LEU A 83 -1.74 -3.02 -16.40
N PRO A 84 -0.73 -2.76 -17.26
CA PRO A 84 -0.49 -3.59 -18.44
C PRO A 84 0.12 -4.98 -18.13
N HIS A 85 0.43 -5.27 -16.87
CA HIS A 85 1.05 -6.52 -16.40
C HIS A 85 0.14 -7.34 -15.48
N LEU A 86 -1.08 -6.87 -15.20
CA LEU A 86 -1.96 -7.38 -14.15
C LEU A 86 -2.24 -8.89 -14.21
N TYR A 87 -2.26 -9.46 -15.42
CA TYR A 87 -2.55 -10.86 -15.67
C TYR A 87 -1.34 -11.69 -16.10
N LYS A 88 -0.11 -11.13 -16.05
CA LYS A 88 1.12 -11.82 -16.49
C LYS A 88 1.66 -12.80 -15.45
N ARG A 89 1.65 -12.41 -14.17
CA ARG A 89 2.09 -13.23 -13.03
C ARG A 89 1.12 -13.02 -11.88
N ASP A 90 0.93 -14.03 -11.03
CA ASP A 90 0.05 -13.97 -9.85
C ASP A 90 -1.37 -13.49 -10.22
N LYS A 91 -1.88 -14.03 -11.33
CA LYS A 91 -3.11 -13.60 -12.03
C LYS A 91 -4.40 -13.88 -11.26
N ASP A 92 -4.32 -14.68 -10.21
CA ASP A 92 -5.37 -15.04 -9.27
C ASP A 92 -5.57 -13.97 -8.19
N ILE A 93 -4.49 -13.30 -7.78
CA ILE A 93 -4.51 -12.31 -6.69
C ILE A 93 -4.29 -10.87 -7.15
N SER A 94 -3.41 -10.64 -8.13
CA SER A 94 -3.05 -9.27 -8.56
C SER A 94 -4.24 -8.46 -9.06
N PRO A 95 -5.17 -9.00 -9.89
CA PRO A 95 -6.35 -8.26 -10.31
C PRO A 95 -7.29 -7.91 -9.15
N VAL A 96 -7.44 -8.82 -8.18
CA VAL A 96 -8.28 -8.59 -7.00
C VAL A 96 -7.70 -7.46 -6.15
N MET A 97 -6.40 -7.53 -5.87
CA MET A 97 -5.71 -6.51 -5.09
C MET A 97 -5.71 -5.15 -5.79
N PHE A 98 -5.60 -5.11 -7.12
CA PHE A 98 -5.74 -3.88 -7.90
C PHE A 98 -7.14 -3.27 -7.79
N CYS A 99 -8.19 -4.06 -7.93
CA CYS A 99 -9.55 -3.57 -7.75
C CYS A 99 -9.78 -3.01 -6.35
N THR A 100 -9.26 -3.71 -5.32
CA THR A 100 -9.32 -3.24 -3.93
C THR A 100 -8.51 -1.95 -3.74
N SER A 101 -7.33 -1.82 -4.37
CA SER A 101 -6.50 -0.62 -4.26
C SER A 101 -7.08 0.59 -4.98
N LEU A 102 -7.94 0.42 -5.98
CA LEU A 102 -8.72 1.50 -6.60
C LEU A 102 -9.88 1.99 -5.71
N ARG A 103 -10.32 1.16 -4.76
CA ARG A 103 -11.44 1.40 -3.84
C ARG A 103 -11.09 0.95 -2.42
N PRO A 104 -10.05 1.54 -1.80
CA PRO A 104 -9.54 1.08 -0.50
C PRO A 104 -10.56 1.27 0.63
N GLY A 105 -11.58 2.11 0.44
CA GLY A 105 -12.67 2.31 1.38
C GLY A 105 -13.38 1.01 1.80
N VAL A 106 -13.39 -0.04 0.96
CA VAL A 106 -13.99 -1.34 1.29
C VAL A 106 -13.34 -2.06 2.48
N VAL A 107 -12.08 -1.72 2.78
CA VAL A 107 -11.34 -2.26 3.94
C VAL A 107 -11.11 -1.21 5.03
N SER A 108 -11.76 -0.05 4.91
CA SER A 108 -11.71 1.02 5.91
C SER A 108 -12.65 0.70 7.09
N ARG A 109 -12.25 1.12 8.28
CA ARG A 109 -13.03 1.05 9.52
C ARG A 109 -14.46 1.55 9.38
N HIS A 110 -14.69 2.55 8.52
CA HIS A 110 -15.99 3.22 8.34
C HIS A 110 -16.75 2.77 7.10
N TYR A 111 -16.42 1.64 6.47
CA TYR A 111 -17.05 1.25 5.20
C TYR A 111 -18.57 1.08 5.26
N LEU A 112 -19.10 0.58 6.39
CA LEU A 112 -20.53 0.26 6.56
C LEU A 112 -21.27 1.25 7.46
N THR A 113 -20.61 2.33 7.92
CA THR A 113 -21.13 3.26 8.93
C THR A 113 -20.99 4.70 8.44
#